data_AF-A0AAC9HTR9-F1
#
_entry.id   AF-A0AAC9HTR9-F1
#
_cell.length_a   1.000
_cell.length_b   1.000
_cell.length_c   1.000
_cell.angle_alpha   90.00
_cell.angle_beta   90.00
_cell.angle_gamma   90.00
#
_symmetry.space_group_name_H-M   'P 1'
#
loop_
_entity.id
_entity.type
_entity.pdbx_description
1 polymer ?
#
loop_
_entity_poly.entity_id
_entity_poly.type
_entity_poly.pdbx_seq_one_letter_code
_entity_poly.pdbx_strand_id
1 'polypeptide(L)'
;MPSTPISGSESTLPEPGGAVGDDQLYVEPEAIPEITRSLQVALDQLGPQIEGAFNDLRIVPWAGDPVSAAAAEQFNEMSFGGSEAAFNALCDYRDQLQSAAGSLEEAEQQYRLIEDDNTNLLEANGC
;
A
#
# COMPACT_ATOMS: atom_id res chain seq x y z
N MET A 1 19.38 -37.77 30.42
CA MET A 1 18.78 -37.85 29.08
C MET A 1 18.95 -36.49 28.41
N PRO A 2 19.45 -36.41 27.18
CA PRO A 2 19.53 -35.15 26.43
C PRO A 2 18.18 -34.85 25.77
N SER A 3 17.73 -33.59 25.85
CA SER A 3 16.56 -33.11 25.12
C SER A 3 16.94 -31.93 24.23
N THR A 4 16.82 -32.14 22.93
CA THR A 4 16.57 -31.12 21.89
C THR A 4 15.81 -31.84 20.77
N PRO A 5 15.07 -31.17 19.86
CA PRO A 5 14.61 -29.77 19.83
C PRO A 5 13.07 -29.67 19.60
N ILE A 6 12.49 -28.48 19.77
CA ILE A 6 11.33 -28.10 18.93
C ILE A 6 11.81 -26.91 18.11
N SER A 7 12.22 -27.22 16.88
CA SER A 7 12.41 -26.24 15.82
C SER A 7 11.04 -25.74 15.43
N GLY A 8 10.62 -24.60 15.98
CA GLY A 8 9.45 -23.88 15.50
C GLY A 8 9.75 -23.31 14.12
N SER A 9 8.97 -23.73 13.13
CA SER A 9 8.95 -23.15 11.80
C SER A 9 8.60 -21.67 11.84
N GLU A 10 9.46 -20.89 11.21
CA GLU A 10 9.18 -19.71 10.37
C GLU A 10 7.80 -19.05 10.50
N SER A 11 7.81 -17.78 10.93
CA SER A 11 6.97 -16.77 10.31
C SER A 11 7.75 -15.47 10.39
N THR A 12 8.57 -15.20 9.36
CA THR A 12 8.98 -13.83 9.07
C THR A 12 7.70 -13.04 8.86
N LEU A 13 7.24 -12.35 9.91
CA LEU A 13 6.27 -11.28 9.78
C LEU A 13 6.86 -10.31 8.76
N PRO A 14 6.11 -9.84 7.75
CA PRO A 14 6.57 -8.70 6.98
C PRO A 14 6.70 -7.53 7.96
N GLU A 15 7.93 -7.09 8.21
CA GLU A 15 8.21 -5.87 8.95
C GLU A 15 7.51 -4.71 8.24
N PRO A 16 6.57 -4.00 8.89
CA PRO A 16 6.00 -2.76 8.37
C PRO A 16 7.05 -1.66 8.55
N GLY A 17 8.06 -1.67 7.69
CA GLY A 17 9.21 -0.76 7.81
C GLY A 17 10.36 -1.07 6.85
N GLY A 18 10.16 -2.00 5.90
CA GLY A 18 11.11 -2.20 4.81
C GLY A 18 11.34 -0.88 4.08
N ALA A 19 12.55 -0.36 4.19
CA ALA A 19 12.99 0.84 3.49
C ALA A 19 12.45 0.84 2.06
N VAL A 20 11.80 1.95 1.68
CA VAL A 20 11.46 2.26 0.29
C VAL A 20 12.80 2.41 -0.45
N GLY A 21 13.38 1.28 -0.81
CA GLY A 21 14.53 1.22 -1.72
C GLY A 21 14.06 1.73 -3.07
N ASP A 22 14.97 2.38 -3.78
CA ASP A 22 14.82 2.81 -5.17
C ASP A 22 14.62 1.61 -6.12
N ASP A 23 13.54 0.84 -5.92
CA ASP A 23 13.14 -0.27 -6.77
C ASP A 23 12.48 0.34 -8.01
N GLN A 24 13.33 0.72 -8.96
CA GLN A 24 12.89 1.29 -10.24
C GLN A 24 12.12 0.23 -11.03
N LEU A 25 10.80 0.43 -11.11
CA LEU A 25 9.93 -0.37 -11.96
C LEU A 25 10.05 0.10 -13.41
N TYR A 26 10.60 -0.75 -14.28
CA TYR A 26 10.57 -0.52 -15.72
C TYR A 26 9.25 -1.04 -16.30
N VAL A 27 8.49 -0.17 -16.96
CA VAL A 27 7.15 -0.47 -17.46
C VAL A 27 7.10 -0.16 -18.96
N GLU A 28 6.57 -1.09 -19.76
CA GLU A 28 6.32 -0.83 -21.17
C GLU A 28 5.11 0.11 -21.35
N PRO A 29 5.14 1.07 -22.28
CA PRO A 29 4.07 2.09 -22.43
C PRO A 29 2.68 1.48 -22.61
N GLU A 30 2.59 0.36 -23.31
CA GLU A 30 1.35 -0.38 -23.56
C GLU A 30 0.77 -1.07 -22.32
N ALA A 31 1.60 -1.34 -21.31
CA ALA A 31 1.18 -1.94 -20.04
C ALA A 31 0.71 -0.89 -19.02
N ILE A 32 1.08 0.38 -19.18
CA ILE A 32 0.72 1.47 -18.26
C ILE A 32 -0.79 1.52 -17.97
N PRO A 33 -1.69 1.49 -18.98
CA PRO A 33 -3.13 1.58 -18.71
C PRO A 33 -3.69 0.39 -17.94
N GLU A 34 -3.13 -0.80 -18.12
CA GLU A 34 -3.53 -2.00 -17.38
C GLU A 34 -3.09 -1.89 -15.92
N ILE A 35 -1.84 -1.49 -15.69
CA ILE A 35 -1.27 -1.35 -14.35
C ILE A 35 -2.02 -0.27 -13.57
N THR A 36 -2.27 0.90 -14.18
CA THR A 36 -3.06 1.97 -13.56
C THR A 36 -4.45 1.47 -13.16
N ARG A 37 -5.13 0.72 -14.04
CA ARG A 37 -6.43 0.13 -13.71
C ARG A 37 -6.34 -0.85 -12.54
N SER A 38 -5.31 -1.68 -12.49
CA SER A 38 -5.11 -2.64 -11.41
C SER A 38 -4.89 -1.95 -10.05
N LEU A 39 -4.13 -0.85 -10.04
CA LEU A 39 -3.90 -0.02 -8.85
C LEU A 39 -5.18 0.66 -8.40
N GLN A 40 -5.97 1.20 -9.34
CA GLN A 40 -7.26 1.80 -9.02
C GLN A 40 -8.22 0.78 -8.40
N VAL A 41 -8.30 -0.42 -8.96
CA VAL A 41 -9.14 -1.51 -8.41
C VAL A 41 -8.68 -1.91 -7.00
N ALA A 42 -7.37 -1.92 -6.74
CA ALA A 42 -6.83 -2.18 -5.41
C ALA A 42 -7.19 -1.05 -4.43
N LEU A 43 -7.08 0.21 -4.85
CA LEU A 43 -7.47 1.39 -4.06
C LEU A 43 -8.97 1.40 -3.74
N ASP A 44 -9.82 1.08 -4.72
CA ASP A 44 -11.27 1.02 -4.56
C ASP A 44 -11.69 -0.07 -3.55
N GLN A 45 -10.93 -1.15 -3.45
CA GLN A 45 -11.14 -2.20 -2.44
C GLN A 45 -10.59 -1.81 -1.08
N LEU A 46 -9.45 -1.12 -1.03
CA LEU A 46 -8.75 -0.78 0.20
C LEU A 46 -9.42 0.37 0.95
N GLY A 47 -9.93 1.38 0.23
CA GLY A 47 -10.58 2.55 0.82
C GLY A 47 -11.70 2.22 1.83
N PRO A 48 -12.72 1.45 1.43
CA PRO A 48 -13.80 1.05 2.34
C PRO A 48 -13.34 0.20 3.52
N GLN A 49 -12.29 -0.61 3.33
CA GLN A 49 -11.74 -1.45 4.40
C GLN A 49 -11.01 -0.63 5.45
N ILE A 50 -10.24 0.38 5.04
CA ILE A 50 -9.59 1.33 5.96
C ILE A 50 -10.65 2.14 6.72
N GLU A 51 -11.69 2.60 6.03
CA GLU A 51 -12.79 3.36 6.67
C GLU A 51 -13.57 2.51 7.69
N GLY A 52 -13.85 1.25 7.36
CA GLY A 52 -14.48 0.30 8.29
C GLY A 52 -13.59 0.01 9.49
N ALA A 53 -12.30 -0.28 9.25
CA ALA A 53 -11.33 -0.55 10.32
C ALA A 53 -11.21 0.62 11.30
N PHE A 54 -11.27 1.87 10.83
CA PHE A 54 -11.23 3.02 11.72
C PHE A 54 -12.36 3.02 12.77
N ASN A 55 -13.56 2.62 12.36
CA ASN A 55 -14.74 2.64 13.23
C ASN A 55 -14.85 1.39 14.11
N ASP A 56 -14.50 0.22 13.56
CA ASP A 56 -14.81 -1.07 14.18
C ASP A 56 -13.67 -1.66 15.01
N LEU A 57 -12.42 -1.25 14.76
CA LEU A 57 -11.25 -1.92 15.35
C LEU A 57 -10.97 -1.47 16.79
N ARG A 58 -11.54 -0.35 17.25
CA ARG A 58 -11.36 0.07 18.65
C ARG A 58 -12.08 -0.89 19.59
N ILE A 59 -11.31 -1.54 20.46
CA ILE A 59 -11.86 -2.51 21.41
C ILE A 59 -12.09 -1.87 22.79
N VAL A 60 -13.14 -2.35 23.46
CA VAL A 60 -13.43 -2.01 24.86
C VAL A 60 -13.05 -3.18 25.78
N PRO A 61 -12.78 -2.93 27.07
CA PRO A 61 -12.53 -4.00 28.04
C PRO A 61 -13.74 -4.95 28.11
N TRP A 62 -13.53 -6.23 27.80
CA TRP A 62 -14.65 -7.18 27.65
C TRP A 62 -15.10 -7.83 28.96
N ALA A 63 -14.27 -7.83 30.00
CA ALA A 63 -14.53 -8.56 31.24
C ALA A 63 -14.53 -7.66 32.50
N GLY A 64 -14.32 -6.35 32.36
CA GLY A 64 -14.35 -5.40 33.47
C GLY A 64 -13.25 -5.61 34.52
N ASP A 65 -12.30 -6.51 34.24
CA ASP A 65 -11.16 -6.82 35.07
C ASP A 65 -9.92 -6.03 34.59
N PRO A 66 -8.90 -5.83 35.44
CA PRO A 66 -7.73 -5.05 35.09
C PRO A 66 -6.90 -5.61 33.92
N VAL A 67 -6.95 -6.92 33.64
CA VAL A 67 -6.26 -7.51 32.49
C VAL A 67 -6.98 -7.14 31.20
N SER A 68 -8.32 -7.24 31.16
CA SER A 68 -9.07 -6.79 29.98
C SER A 68 -8.91 -5.28 29.71
N ALA A 69 -8.79 -4.47 30.75
CA ALA A 69 -8.52 -3.05 30.63
C ALA A 69 -7.14 -2.77 30.02
N ALA A 70 -6.08 -3.39 30.56
CA ALA A 70 -4.71 -3.23 30.06
C ALA A 70 -4.53 -3.81 28.65
N ALA A 71 -5.24 -4.90 28.31
CA ALA A 71 -5.24 -5.47 26.97
C ALA A 71 -5.92 -4.55 25.95
N ALA A 72 -7.08 -3.98 26.30
CA ALA A 72 -7.78 -3.02 25.45
C ALA A 72 -6.95 -1.74 25.21
N GLU A 73 -6.29 -1.23 26.26
CA GLU A 73 -5.39 -0.08 26.15
C GLU A 73 -4.22 -0.34 25.21
N GLN A 74 -3.45 -1.41 25.42
CA GLN A 74 -2.31 -1.74 24.56
C GLN A 74 -2.73 -2.02 23.11
N PHE A 75 -3.84 -2.72 22.89
CA PHE A 75 -4.33 -2.98 21.55
C PHE A 75 -4.68 -1.69 20.82
N ASN A 76 -5.41 -0.80 21.49
CA ASN A 76 -5.82 0.47 20.91
C ASN A 76 -4.61 1.39 20.64
N GLU A 77 -3.61 1.37 21.52
CA GLU A 77 -2.35 2.10 21.32
C GLU A 77 -1.56 1.57 20.12
N MET A 78 -1.36 0.26 19.99
CA MET A 78 -0.67 -0.31 18.81
C MET A 78 -1.46 -0.11 17.50
N SER A 79 -2.78 -0.08 17.59
CA SER A 79 -3.65 0.03 16.41
C SER A 79 -3.81 1.48 15.94
N PHE A 80 -3.86 2.46 16.86
CA PHE A 80 -4.22 3.85 16.58
C PHE A 80 -3.31 4.91 17.23
N GLY A 81 -2.43 4.51 18.16
CA GLY A 81 -1.58 5.38 18.96
C GLY A 81 -0.23 5.65 18.30
N GLY A 82 0.01 6.91 17.95
CA GLY A 82 1.30 7.37 17.43
C GLY A 82 1.57 7.04 15.96
N SER A 83 2.74 7.47 15.46
CA SER A 83 3.11 7.34 14.05
C SER A 83 3.34 5.90 13.59
N GLU A 84 3.71 5.00 14.50
CA GLU A 84 3.95 3.58 14.21
C GLU A 84 2.69 2.71 14.33
N ALA A 85 1.53 3.33 14.56
CA ALA A 85 0.26 2.64 14.64
C ALA A 85 -0.04 1.86 13.35
N ALA A 86 -0.57 0.64 13.48
CA ALA A 86 -0.93 -0.19 12.34
C ALA A 86 -1.88 0.52 11.35
N PHE A 87 -2.78 1.36 11.86
CA PHE A 87 -3.68 2.15 11.03
C PHE A 87 -2.94 3.20 10.17
N ASN A 88 -1.88 3.82 10.70
CA ASN A 88 -1.09 4.78 9.96
C ASN A 88 -0.29 4.09 8.85
N ALA A 89 0.29 2.92 9.11
CA ALA A 89 0.95 2.13 8.09
C ALA A 89 0.01 1.76 6.91
N LEU A 90 -1.27 1.46 7.20
CA LEU A 90 -2.29 1.22 6.16
C LEU A 90 -2.60 2.49 5.36
N CYS A 91 -2.69 3.64 6.02
CA CYS A 91 -2.89 4.93 5.35
C CYS A 91 -1.70 5.27 4.45
N ASP A 92 -0.47 5.11 4.95
CA ASP A 92 0.75 5.39 4.21
C ASP A 92 0.88 4.49 2.99
N TYR A 93 0.49 3.21 3.10
CA TYR A 93 0.49 2.29 1.97
C TYR A 93 -0.55 2.69 0.91
N ARG A 94 -1.75 3.10 1.32
CA ARG A 94 -2.76 3.64 0.39
C ARG A 94 -2.21 4.87 -0.34
N ASP A 95 -1.59 5.78 0.38
CA ASP A 95 -1.06 7.03 -0.20
C ASP A 95 0.09 6.73 -1.18
N GLN A 96 0.93 5.72 -0.89
CA GLN A 96 1.94 5.20 -1.82
C GLN A 96 1.31 4.64 -3.11
N LEU A 97 0.26 3.82 -3.00
CA LEU A 97 -0.46 3.28 -4.16
C LEU A 97 -1.07 4.39 -5.01
N GLN A 98 -1.64 5.41 -4.38
CA GLN A 98 -2.22 6.56 -5.06
C GLN A 98 -1.15 7.39 -5.78
N SER A 99 0.00 7.62 -5.14
CA SER A 99 1.14 8.31 -5.75
C SER A 99 1.70 7.54 -6.95
N ALA A 100 1.77 6.21 -6.86
CA ALA A 100 2.24 5.35 -7.95
C ALA A 100 1.29 5.41 -9.15
N ALA A 101 -0.03 5.33 -8.92
CA ALA A 101 -1.03 5.46 -9.96
C ALA A 101 -0.94 6.83 -10.67
N GLY A 102 -0.82 7.93 -9.91
CA GLY A 102 -0.65 9.27 -10.47
C GLY A 102 0.63 9.41 -11.30
N SER A 103 1.74 8.84 -10.84
CA SER A 103 3.01 8.86 -11.59
C SER A 103 2.91 8.10 -12.92
N LEU A 104 2.17 6.98 -12.95
CA LEU A 104 1.91 6.21 -14.17
C LEU A 104 1.00 6.96 -15.15
N GLU A 105 -0.03 7.66 -14.67
CA GLU A 105 -0.89 8.51 -15.51
C GLU A 105 -0.13 9.69 -16.12
N GLU A 106 0.78 10.30 -15.37
CA GLU A 106 1.67 11.34 -15.88
C GLU A 106 2.59 10.80 -16.97
N ALA A 107 3.20 9.63 -16.73
CA ALA A 107 4.06 8.99 -17.72
C ALA A 107 3.29 8.65 -19.01
N GLU A 108 2.07 8.13 -18.91
CA GLU A 108 1.21 7.84 -20.07
C GLU A 108 0.92 9.11 -20.90
N GLN A 109 0.62 10.22 -20.25
CA GLN A 109 0.37 11.50 -20.93
C GLN A 109 1.60 11.99 -21.67
N GLN A 110 2.79 11.87 -21.07
CA GLN A 110 4.05 12.23 -21.74
C GLN A 110 4.31 11.35 -22.97
N TYR A 111 4.06 10.04 -22.89
CA TYR A 111 4.19 9.15 -24.05
C TYR A 111 3.24 9.53 -25.18
N ARG A 112 1.97 9.83 -24.88
CA ARG A 112 0.98 10.23 -25.88
C ARG A 112 1.37 11.53 -26.59
N LEU A 113 1.84 12.53 -25.85
CA LEU A 113 2.29 13.81 -26.43
C LEU A 113 3.47 13.63 -27.40
N ILE A 114 4.45 12.79 -27.04
CA ILE A 114 5.61 12.52 -27.90
C ILE A 114 5.20 11.78 -29.19
N GLU A 115 4.27 10.82 -29.09
CA GLU A 115 3.76 10.08 -30.25
C GLU A 115 2.97 11.00 -31.20
N ASP A 116 2.13 11.88 -30.65
CA ASP A 116 1.39 12.88 -31.43
C ASP A 116 2.33 13.87 -32.12
N ASP A 117 3.36 14.37 -31.42
CA ASP A 117 4.37 15.27 -31.97
C ASP A 117 5.18 14.59 -33.10
N ASN A 118 5.58 13.34 -32.91
CA ASN A 118 6.29 12.56 -33.92
C ASN A 118 5.42 12.29 -35.16
N THR A 119 4.15 11.94 -34.96
CA THR A 119 3.19 11.73 -36.06
C THR A 119 2.99 13.01 -36.86
N ASN A 120 2.81 14.15 -36.19
CA ASN A 120 2.67 15.46 -36.84
C ASN A 120 3.94 15.85 -37.62
N LEU A 121 5.13 15.56 -37.11
CA LEU A 121 6.39 15.82 -37.82
C LEU A 121 6.59 14.90 -39.02
N LEU A 122 6.16 13.64 -38.94
CA LEU A 122 6.20 12.70 -40.07
C LEU A 122 5.22 13.12 -41.17
N GLU A 123 4.01 13.56 -40.81
CA GLU A 123 3.03 14.09 -41.76
C GLU A 123 3.52 15.39 -42.42
N ALA A 124 4.17 16.28 -41.64
CA ALA A 124 4.71 17.54 -42.14
C ALA A 124 5.94 17.39 -43.06
N ASN A 125 6.75 16.33 -42.88
CA ASN A 125 7.92 16.03 -43.72
C ASN A 125 7.63 15.02 -44.84
N GLY A 126 6.40 14.51 -44.91
CA GLY A 126 5.95 13.48 -45.87
C GLY A 126 5.29 13.99 -47.15
N CYS A 127 5.43 15.27 -47.50
CA CYS A 127 4.92 15.87 -48.75
C CYS A 127 5.96 16.78 -49.41
#